data_AF-A0A2H3CDU0-F1
#
_entry.id   AF-A0A2H3CDU0-F1
#
_cell.length_a   1.000
_cell.length_b   1.000
_cell.length_c   1.000
_cell.angle_alpha   90.00
_cell.angle_beta   90.00
_cell.angle_gamma   90.00
#
_symmetry.space_group_name_H-M   'P 1'
#
loop_
_entity.id
_entity.type
_entity.pdbx_description
1 polymer ?
#
loop_
_entity_poly.entity_id
_entity_poly.type
_entity_poly.pdbx_seq_one_letter_code
_entity_poly.pdbx_strand_id
1 'polypeptide(L)'
;MTASGTEIWDSLSDMERKQHHAEMYNKLMCKIGQKEFDKLSSKEKEGADLLLWVGCYMHKDMNTFKGVSLQWSSFSRRTRYRVLLRWTGAVKHAKEKSKRSAVKAASLAGAVFHHKDHKQGQQNTLHFFFDEELGFTNCFPNTNNTHFQSHTEACSVIIMYLDLLLKFLQYMKDNKAFSILYMHEIWGPLCLEDNILKLAGLHKMIETHLCKVIMKPELLIGWETYAPDLPYLKALLTQFCIGALETWQRFSAEFADDGAIAKVSEENIEKAWMESTNDTNESAFGILRHTMRANPSISLPQLNAQQMYKQNGTTGYQSALNPAQQKVI
;
A
#
# COMPACT_ATOMS: atom_id res chain seq x y z
N MET A 1 -22.54 -4.69 70.09
CA MET A 1 -22.36 -6.05 69.54
C MET A 1 -21.37 -5.94 68.42
N THR A 2 -20.15 -6.45 68.58
CA THR A 2 -19.13 -6.47 67.52
C THR A 2 -19.47 -7.62 66.58
N ALA A 3 -19.81 -7.31 65.33
CA ALA A 3 -20.07 -8.32 64.30
C ALA A 3 -18.88 -9.29 64.22
N SER A 4 -19.14 -10.59 64.11
CA SER A 4 -18.07 -11.57 63.95
C SER A 4 -17.38 -11.37 62.60
N GLY A 5 -16.11 -11.78 62.47
CA GLY A 5 -15.36 -11.61 61.21
C GLY A 5 -16.06 -12.24 59.99
N THR A 6 -16.87 -13.28 60.22
CA THR A 6 -17.72 -13.93 59.22
C THR A 6 -18.89 -13.05 58.79
N GLU A 7 -19.57 -12.37 59.73
CA GLU A 7 -20.68 -11.46 59.42
C GLU A 7 -20.19 -10.23 58.64
N ILE A 8 -18.99 -9.73 58.96
CA ILE A 8 -18.35 -8.65 58.21
C ILE A 8 -18.00 -9.14 56.80
N TRP A 9 -17.40 -10.32 56.67
CA TRP A 9 -17.08 -10.93 55.37
C TRP A 9 -18.31 -11.14 54.49
N ASP A 10 -19.40 -11.63 55.09
CA ASP A 10 -20.67 -11.88 54.42
C ASP A 10 -21.41 -10.59 54.04
N SER A 11 -21.07 -9.46 54.66
CA SER A 11 -21.57 -8.13 54.29
C SER A 11 -20.79 -7.43 53.17
N LEU A 12 -19.58 -7.93 52.82
CA LEU A 12 -18.77 -7.37 51.74
C LEU A 12 -19.32 -7.73 50.36
N SER A 13 -19.15 -6.82 49.40
CA SER A 13 -19.44 -7.08 47.99
C SER A 13 -18.46 -8.09 47.38
N ASP A 14 -18.85 -8.74 46.28
CA ASP A 14 -18.00 -9.70 45.58
C ASP A 14 -16.66 -9.10 45.10
N MET A 15 -16.64 -7.80 44.79
CA MET A 15 -15.41 -7.09 44.42
C MET A 15 -14.48 -6.89 45.61
N GLU A 16 -15.02 -6.51 46.77
CA GLU A 16 -14.24 -6.34 48.00
C GLU A 16 -13.72 -7.68 48.53
N ARG A 17 -14.51 -8.75 48.45
CA ARG A 17 -14.05 -10.10 48.78
C ARG A 17 -12.91 -10.56 47.86
N LYS A 18 -13.02 -10.31 46.55
CA LYS A 18 -11.94 -10.62 45.59
C LYS A 18 -10.67 -9.83 45.89
N GLN A 19 -10.79 -8.53 46.20
CA GLN A 19 -9.68 -7.67 46.59
C GLN A 19 -8.99 -8.21 47.85
N HIS A 20 -9.76 -8.50 48.90
CA HIS A 20 -9.24 -9.07 50.14
C HIS A 20 -8.61 -10.45 49.94
N HIS A 21 -9.20 -11.32 49.12
CA HIS A 21 -8.60 -12.60 48.73
C HIS A 21 -7.27 -12.42 48.00
N ALA A 22 -7.17 -11.50 47.04
CA ALA A 22 -5.92 -11.23 46.33
C ALA A 22 -4.83 -10.70 47.26
N GLU A 23 -5.18 -9.80 48.18
CA GLU A 23 -4.26 -9.26 49.18
C GLU A 23 -3.78 -10.32 50.17
N MET A 24 -4.70 -11.17 50.67
CA MET A 24 -4.34 -12.30 51.52
C MET A 24 -3.47 -13.30 50.77
N TYR A 25 -3.85 -13.66 49.55
CA TYR A 25 -3.08 -14.57 48.71
C TYR A 25 -1.65 -14.07 48.52
N ASN A 26 -1.47 -12.80 48.16
CA ASN A 26 -0.14 -12.20 48.02
C ASN A 26 0.65 -12.21 49.34
N LYS A 27 0.04 -11.83 50.46
CA LYS A 27 0.70 -11.88 51.78
C LYS A 27 1.13 -13.30 52.17
N LEU A 28 0.28 -14.29 51.90
CA LEU A 28 0.57 -15.69 52.20
C LEU A 28 1.69 -16.21 51.30
N MET A 29 1.65 -15.90 50.00
CA MET A 29 2.68 -16.28 49.04
C MET A 29 4.04 -15.65 49.38
N CYS A 30 4.07 -14.38 49.76
CA CYS A 30 5.31 -13.75 50.24
C CYS A 30 5.82 -14.42 51.53
N LYS A 31 4.94 -14.75 52.47
CA LYS A 31 5.34 -15.38 53.74
C LYS A 31 5.86 -16.81 53.57
N ILE A 32 5.20 -17.60 52.71
CA ILE A 32 5.62 -18.96 52.37
C ILE A 32 6.91 -18.89 51.55
N GLY A 33 6.94 -18.04 50.52
CA GLY A 33 8.10 -17.82 49.66
C GLY A 33 9.34 -17.41 50.46
N GLN A 34 9.21 -16.46 51.40
CA GLN A 34 10.31 -16.04 52.27
C GLN A 34 10.79 -17.20 53.16
N LYS A 35 9.87 -17.97 53.76
CA LYS A 35 10.25 -19.11 54.61
C LYS A 35 10.99 -20.20 53.85
N GLU A 36 10.59 -20.49 52.61
CA GLU A 36 11.30 -21.48 51.79
C GLU A 36 12.62 -20.91 51.26
N PHE A 37 12.65 -19.63 50.88
CA PHE A 37 13.87 -18.93 50.49
C PHE A 37 14.91 -18.93 51.61
N ASP A 38 14.49 -18.70 52.86
CA ASP A 38 15.38 -18.67 54.02
C ASP A 38 16.08 -20.00 54.27
N LYS A 39 15.48 -21.13 53.84
CA LYS A 39 16.06 -22.49 53.93
C LYS A 39 17.14 -22.76 52.87
N LEU A 40 17.21 -21.95 51.82
CA LEU A 40 18.18 -22.13 50.73
C LEU A 40 19.62 -21.85 51.21
N SER A 41 20.58 -22.54 50.61
CA SER A 41 22.01 -22.26 50.82
C SER A 41 22.40 -20.89 50.24
N SER A 42 23.54 -20.32 50.67
CA SER A 42 24.00 -19.01 50.19
C SER A 42 24.12 -18.93 48.65
N LYS A 43 24.51 -20.03 48.00
CA LYS A 43 24.63 -20.11 46.53
C LYS A 43 23.27 -20.16 45.82
N GLU A 44 22.29 -20.81 46.43
CA GLU A 44 20.92 -20.89 45.89
C GLU A 44 20.17 -19.57 46.11
N LYS A 45 20.39 -18.90 47.25
CA LYS A 45 19.89 -17.53 47.49
C LYS A 45 20.46 -16.55 46.48
N GLU A 46 21.76 -16.59 46.21
CA GLU A 46 22.42 -15.76 45.19
C GLU A 46 21.79 -15.98 43.80
N GLY A 47 21.51 -17.23 43.41
CA GLY A 47 20.84 -17.55 42.15
C GLY A 47 19.38 -17.09 42.08
N ALA A 48 18.65 -17.13 43.20
CA ALA A 48 17.26 -16.71 43.28
C ALA A 48 17.09 -15.17 43.41
N ASP A 49 18.06 -14.47 44.01
CA ASP A 49 18.12 -13.01 44.09
C ASP A 49 18.66 -12.36 42.78
N LEU A 50 19.33 -13.15 41.93
CA LEU A 50 19.90 -12.65 40.68
C LEU A 50 18.80 -12.37 39.64
N LEU A 51 18.24 -11.15 39.69
CA LEU A 51 17.36 -10.60 38.68
C LEU A 51 18.16 -9.84 37.62
N LEU A 52 18.53 -10.53 36.53
CA LEU A 52 19.10 -9.90 35.35
C LEU A 52 17.98 -9.35 34.46
N TRP A 53 17.73 -8.05 34.55
CA TRP A 53 16.87 -7.36 33.58
C TRP A 53 17.66 -7.01 32.33
N VAL A 54 17.61 -7.88 31.33
CA VAL A 54 18.07 -7.57 29.98
C VAL A 54 16.88 -6.98 29.23
N GLY A 55 16.73 -5.65 29.29
CA GLY A 55 15.65 -4.96 28.57
C GLY A 55 15.63 -5.39 27.09
N CYS A 56 14.43 -5.66 26.56
CA CYS A 56 14.19 -6.18 25.20
C CYS A 56 15.07 -5.45 24.16
N TYR A 57 15.95 -6.21 23.51
CA TYR A 57 16.95 -5.73 22.54
C TYR A 57 16.32 -4.82 21.47
N MET A 58 15.12 -5.18 20.99
CA MET A 58 14.41 -4.45 19.92
C MET A 58 13.97 -3.02 20.28
N HIS A 59 13.83 -2.67 21.57
CA HIS A 59 13.45 -1.32 21.97
C HIS A 59 14.65 -0.37 22.17
N LYS A 60 15.89 -0.87 22.18
CA LYS A 60 17.10 -0.02 22.26
C LYS A 60 17.31 0.73 20.96
N ASP A 61 17.21 0.05 19.82
CA ASP A 61 17.26 0.68 18.49
C ASP A 61 16.16 1.74 18.34
N MET A 62 14.93 1.41 18.73
CA MET A 62 13.80 2.35 18.70
C MET A 62 14.07 3.60 19.54
N ASN A 63 14.65 3.48 20.74
CA ASN A 63 14.92 4.62 21.61
C ASN A 63 16.04 5.50 21.06
N THR A 64 17.05 4.93 20.40
CA THR A 64 18.10 5.68 19.69
C THR A 64 17.51 6.53 18.56
N PHE A 65 16.63 5.97 17.72
CA PHE A 65 16.00 6.72 16.62
C PHE A 65 15.00 7.77 17.10
N LYS A 66 14.27 7.51 18.20
CA LYS A 66 13.43 8.55 18.84
C LYS A 66 14.27 9.74 19.28
N GLY A 67 15.46 9.51 19.85
CA GLY A 67 16.41 10.56 20.21
C GLY A 67 16.88 11.39 18.99
N VAL A 68 17.31 10.72 17.92
CA VAL A 68 17.79 11.39 16.70
C VAL A 68 16.68 12.20 16.01
N SER A 69 15.46 11.67 15.94
CA SER A 69 14.31 12.39 15.35
C SER A 69 13.97 13.66 16.13
N LEU A 70 14.00 13.62 17.47
CA LEU A 70 13.77 14.79 18.33
C LEU A 70 14.87 15.84 18.15
N GLN A 71 16.14 15.41 18.05
CA GLN A 71 17.29 16.29 17.86
C GLN A 71 17.30 16.94 16.47
N TRP A 72 16.97 16.19 15.40
CA TRP A 72 16.91 16.74 14.03
C TRP A 72 15.75 17.73 13.83
N SER A 73 14.65 17.53 14.56
CA SER A 73 13.52 18.47 14.59
C SER A 73 13.94 19.83 15.18
N SER A 74 14.89 19.84 16.11
CA SER A 74 15.48 21.07 16.67
C SER A 74 16.53 21.71 15.74
N PHE A 75 17.30 20.90 15.00
CA PHE A 75 18.35 21.36 14.07
C PHE A 75 17.77 21.97 12.77
N SER A 76 16.72 21.36 12.20
CA SER A 76 16.08 21.80 10.95
C SER A 76 15.37 23.16 11.03
N ARG A 77 15.31 23.81 12.20
CA ARG A 77 14.92 25.22 12.34
C ARG A 77 15.95 26.20 11.75
N ARG A 78 17.20 25.77 11.48
CA ARG A 78 18.28 26.62 10.97
C ARG A 78 18.43 26.68 9.44
N THR A 79 17.92 25.70 8.69
CA THR A 79 18.04 25.67 7.20
C THR A 79 16.73 26.05 6.52
N ARG A 80 16.62 27.32 6.11
CA ARG A 80 15.48 27.84 5.34
C ARG A 80 15.67 27.52 3.84
N TYR A 81 14.90 26.57 3.31
CA TYR A 81 14.53 26.57 1.88
C TYR A 81 13.04 26.88 1.77
N ARG A 82 12.76 28.15 1.46
CA ARG A 82 11.40 28.70 1.37
C ARG A 82 10.93 28.55 -0.08
N VAL A 83 10.31 27.42 -0.42
CA VAL A 83 9.56 27.32 -1.67
C VAL A 83 8.30 28.18 -1.51
N LEU A 84 8.28 29.31 -2.23
CA LEU A 84 7.15 30.24 -2.32
C LEU A 84 6.05 29.62 -3.19
N LEU A 85 5.16 28.84 -2.58
CA LEU A 85 3.88 28.47 -3.19
C LEU A 85 2.74 29.22 -2.49
N ARG A 86 1.85 29.75 -3.32
CA ARG A 86 0.73 30.64 -3.01
C ARG A 86 -0.16 30.05 -1.90
N TRP A 87 -0.54 30.88 -0.94
CA TRP A 87 -1.23 30.47 0.30
C TRP A 87 -2.68 30.04 0.03
N THR A 88 -2.92 28.73 -0.11
CA THR A 88 -4.26 28.12 -0.08
C THR A 88 -4.43 27.28 1.18
N GLY A 89 -5.68 26.95 1.57
CA GLY A 89 -5.99 26.12 2.75
C GLY A 89 -5.25 24.77 2.77
N ALA A 90 -4.95 24.20 1.60
CA ALA A 90 -4.14 23.00 1.43
C ALA A 90 -2.69 23.17 1.92
N VAL A 91 -2.10 24.37 1.78
CA VAL A 91 -0.73 24.67 2.24
C VAL A 91 -0.68 24.78 3.77
N LYS A 92 -1.76 25.25 4.40
CA LYS A 92 -1.89 25.28 5.88
C LYS A 92 -1.94 23.86 6.45
N HIS A 93 -2.78 23.00 5.83
CA HIS A 93 -2.86 21.58 6.20
C HIS A 93 -1.54 20.83 5.94
N ALA A 94 -0.88 21.12 4.81
CA ALA A 94 0.44 20.58 4.52
C ALA A 94 1.50 21.05 5.54
N LYS A 95 1.44 22.29 6.04
CA LYS A 95 2.37 22.75 7.10
C LYS A 95 2.16 22.05 8.43
N GLU A 96 0.90 21.78 8.80
CA GLU A 96 0.53 21.14 10.07
C GLU A 96 0.77 19.63 10.05
N LYS A 97 0.57 18.96 8.90
CA LYS A 97 0.81 17.51 8.73
C LYS A 97 2.16 17.13 8.11
N SER A 98 2.93 18.07 7.57
CA SER A 98 4.24 17.77 6.98
C SER A 98 5.22 17.37 8.07
N LYS A 99 5.32 16.05 8.26
CA LYS A 99 6.52 15.43 8.79
C LYS A 99 7.67 15.90 7.90
N ARG A 100 8.71 16.47 8.48
CA ARG A 100 9.94 16.88 7.79
C ARG A 100 11.03 15.84 8.10
N SER A 101 12.21 15.97 7.50
CA SER A 101 13.37 15.09 7.74
C SER A 101 13.33 13.72 7.03
N ALA A 102 14.33 12.88 7.32
CA ALA A 102 14.55 11.54 6.78
C ALA A 102 13.30 10.66 6.82
N VAL A 103 12.48 10.77 7.88
CA VAL A 103 11.20 10.05 7.97
C VAL A 103 10.26 10.39 6.81
N LYS A 104 10.23 11.65 6.38
CA LYS A 104 9.42 12.07 5.23
C LYS A 104 10.00 11.59 3.92
N ALA A 105 11.32 11.62 3.77
CA ALA A 105 12.01 11.07 2.60
C ALA A 105 11.74 9.56 2.48
N ALA A 106 11.91 8.80 3.57
CA ALA A 106 11.58 7.38 3.63
C ALA A 106 10.10 7.11 3.33
N SER A 107 9.18 7.92 3.86
CA SER A 107 7.74 7.78 3.57
C SER A 107 7.41 8.04 2.10
N LEU A 108 8.06 9.04 1.47
CA LEU A 108 7.86 9.35 0.06
C LEU A 108 8.48 8.25 -0.82
N ALA A 109 9.68 7.79 -0.48
CA ALA A 109 10.33 6.67 -1.15
C ALA A 109 9.46 5.41 -1.07
N GLY A 110 8.91 5.08 0.09
CA GLY A 110 7.98 3.95 0.20
C GLY A 110 6.66 4.17 -0.54
N ALA A 111 6.18 5.40 -0.72
CA ALA A 111 5.02 5.66 -1.58
C ALA A 111 5.35 5.45 -3.08
N VAL A 112 6.60 5.61 -3.50
CA VAL A 112 7.05 5.37 -4.88
C VAL A 112 7.38 3.89 -5.10
N PHE A 113 8.18 3.30 -4.21
CA PHE A 113 8.68 1.94 -4.34
C PHE A 113 7.66 0.92 -3.80
N HIS A 114 7.29 1.00 -2.53
CA HIS A 114 6.42 0.01 -1.86
C HIS A 114 5.05 0.59 -1.47
N HIS A 115 4.29 1.03 -2.48
CA HIS A 115 2.97 1.65 -2.27
C HIS A 115 1.95 0.65 -1.69
N LYS A 116 0.93 1.15 -0.97
CA LYS A 116 -0.14 0.32 -0.38
C LYS A 116 -0.95 -0.41 -1.46
N ASP A 117 -1.19 0.28 -2.56
CA ASP A 117 -1.71 -0.31 -3.79
C ASP A 117 -0.54 -0.78 -4.66
N HIS A 118 -0.44 -2.09 -4.82
CA HIS A 118 0.60 -2.76 -5.59
C HIS A 118 0.62 -2.35 -7.07
N LYS A 119 -0.47 -1.79 -7.62
CA LYS A 119 -0.51 -1.29 -9.00
C LYS A 119 0.16 0.08 -9.17
N GLN A 120 0.27 0.86 -8.10
CA GLN A 120 0.83 2.21 -8.14
C GLN A 120 2.32 2.24 -7.73
N GLY A 121 2.74 1.26 -6.93
CA GLY A 121 4.14 1.13 -6.48
C GLY A 121 5.04 0.53 -7.55
N GLN A 122 6.33 0.82 -7.45
CA GLN A 122 7.36 0.32 -8.38
C GLN A 122 8.17 -0.86 -7.82
N GLN A 123 7.67 -1.54 -6.78
CA GLN A 123 8.39 -2.57 -6.03
C GLN A 123 8.87 -3.72 -6.93
N ASN A 124 7.99 -4.24 -7.80
CA ASN A 124 8.31 -5.35 -8.68
C ASN A 124 9.38 -4.94 -9.71
N THR A 125 9.24 -3.74 -10.29
CA THR A 125 10.22 -3.20 -11.25
C THR A 125 11.58 -2.96 -10.57
N LEU A 126 11.56 -2.47 -9.32
CA LEU A 126 12.77 -2.28 -8.53
C LEU A 126 13.47 -3.61 -8.22
N HIS A 127 12.72 -4.70 -8.01
CA HIS A 127 13.32 -6.03 -7.82
C HIS A 127 14.10 -6.48 -9.05
N PHE A 128 13.52 -6.39 -10.25
CA PHE A 128 14.21 -6.75 -11.49
C PHE A 128 15.47 -5.89 -11.69
N PHE A 129 15.37 -4.59 -11.43
CA PHE A 129 16.51 -3.68 -11.53
C PHE A 129 17.64 -4.03 -10.54
N PHE A 130 17.32 -4.40 -9.30
CA PHE A 130 18.33 -4.83 -8.32
C PHE A 130 18.91 -6.20 -8.64
N ASP A 131 18.11 -7.14 -9.14
CA ASP A 131 18.62 -8.44 -9.60
C ASP A 131 19.61 -8.28 -10.74
N GLU A 132 19.33 -7.40 -11.69
CA GLU A 132 20.21 -7.11 -12.83
C GLU A 132 21.52 -6.41 -12.40
N GLU A 133 21.44 -5.39 -11.54
CA GLU A 133 22.62 -4.60 -11.13
C GLU A 133 23.47 -5.26 -10.05
N LEU A 134 22.85 -6.04 -9.14
CA LEU A 134 23.51 -6.59 -7.94
C LEU A 134 23.55 -8.12 -7.91
N GLY A 135 22.79 -8.81 -8.76
CA GLY A 135 22.65 -10.28 -8.74
C GLY A 135 21.80 -10.81 -7.58
N PHE A 136 21.12 -9.93 -6.85
CA PHE A 136 20.15 -10.28 -5.81
C PHE A 136 19.10 -9.19 -5.63
N THR A 137 17.89 -9.61 -5.26
CA THR A 137 16.79 -8.69 -5.00
C THR A 137 16.79 -8.19 -3.56
N ASN A 138 16.51 -6.91 -3.37
CA ASN A 138 16.20 -6.35 -2.05
C ASN A 138 14.84 -5.63 -2.09
N CYS A 139 13.97 -5.93 -1.13
CA CYS A 139 12.66 -5.29 -1.03
C CYS A 139 12.78 -3.91 -0.38
N PHE A 140 12.22 -2.87 -1.00
CA PHE A 140 12.05 -1.61 -0.28
C PHE A 140 11.11 -1.82 0.93
N PRO A 141 11.44 -1.33 2.13
CA PRO A 141 10.62 -1.58 3.33
C PRO A 141 9.23 -0.94 3.27
N ASN A 142 8.23 -1.63 3.83
CA ASN A 142 6.84 -1.18 3.79
C ASN A 142 6.59 -0.04 4.80
N THR A 143 6.81 1.20 4.36
CA THR A 143 6.60 2.40 5.18
C THR A 143 5.12 2.78 5.37
N ASN A 144 4.19 2.09 4.70
CA ASN A 144 2.75 2.30 4.87
C ASN A 144 2.19 1.53 6.07
N ASN A 145 2.89 0.49 6.52
CA ASN A 145 2.55 -0.23 7.72
C ASN A 145 3.22 0.43 8.94
N THR A 146 2.49 0.60 10.04
CA THR A 146 2.89 1.43 11.20
C THR A 146 4.00 0.84 12.09
N HIS A 147 4.73 -0.16 11.61
CA HIS A 147 5.85 -0.72 12.35
C HIS A 147 6.99 0.28 12.42
N PHE A 148 7.43 0.64 13.64
CA PHE A 148 8.45 1.66 13.87
C PHE A 148 9.79 1.40 13.13
N GLN A 149 10.11 0.14 12.85
CA GLN A 149 11.33 -0.27 12.15
C GLN A 149 11.29 0.00 10.64
N SER A 150 10.11 0.06 10.01
CA SER A 150 9.99 0.14 8.55
C SER A 150 10.60 1.42 7.97
N HIS A 151 10.45 2.55 8.66
CA HIS A 151 11.10 3.81 8.26
C HIS A 151 12.61 3.80 8.46
N THR A 152 13.09 3.03 9.45
CA THR A 152 14.52 2.91 9.75
C THR A 152 15.20 2.08 8.68
N GLU A 153 14.64 0.91 8.38
CA GLU A 153 15.09 0.06 7.29
C GLU A 153 15.03 0.81 5.95
N ALA A 154 13.96 1.59 5.71
CA ALA A 154 13.84 2.38 4.49
C ALA A 154 14.95 3.43 4.38
N CYS A 155 15.30 4.12 5.48
CA CYS A 155 16.45 5.02 5.51
C CYS A 155 17.76 4.27 5.22
N SER A 156 17.97 3.08 5.80
CA SER A 156 19.16 2.27 5.53
C SER A 156 19.26 1.88 4.06
N VAL A 157 18.16 1.44 3.44
CA VAL A 157 18.10 1.11 2.01
C VAL A 157 18.38 2.34 1.15
N ILE A 158 17.80 3.50 1.49
CA ILE A 158 18.05 4.75 0.76
C ILE A 158 19.52 5.14 0.83
N ILE A 159 20.16 5.05 2.00
CA ILE A 159 21.56 5.45 2.18
C ILE A 159 22.49 4.46 1.48
N MET A 160 22.25 3.16 1.64
CA MET A 160 23.10 2.10 1.11
C MET A 160 23.03 2.00 -0.42
N TYR A 161 21.87 2.25 -1.02
CA TYR A 161 21.64 2.10 -2.45
C TYR A 161 21.26 3.41 -3.15
N LEU A 162 21.65 4.57 -2.59
CA LEU A 162 21.22 5.89 -3.09
C LEU A 162 21.45 6.05 -4.59
N ASP A 163 22.66 5.74 -5.06
CA ASP A 163 23.04 5.92 -6.46
C ASP A 163 22.24 4.99 -7.40
N LEU A 164 22.00 3.74 -6.97
CA LEU A 164 21.19 2.79 -7.71
C LEU A 164 19.72 3.21 -7.74
N LEU A 165 19.18 3.72 -6.64
CA LEU A 165 17.82 4.24 -6.59
C LEU A 165 17.65 5.47 -7.49
N LEU A 166 18.66 6.35 -7.57
CA LEU A 166 18.65 7.48 -8.50
C LEU A 166 18.72 7.03 -9.97
N LYS A 167 19.57 6.05 -10.30
CA LYS A 167 19.62 5.43 -11.63
C LYS A 167 18.28 4.80 -11.99
N PHE A 168 17.67 4.05 -11.07
CA PHE A 168 16.35 3.46 -11.25
C PHE A 168 15.27 4.52 -11.51
N LEU A 169 15.26 5.62 -10.75
CA LEU A 169 14.30 6.70 -10.97
C LEU A 169 14.49 7.38 -12.33
N GLN A 170 15.73 7.50 -12.82
CA GLN A 170 16.02 7.99 -14.15
C GLN A 170 15.55 7.00 -15.24
N TYR A 171 15.83 5.71 -15.08
CA TYR A 171 15.30 4.64 -15.92
C TYR A 171 13.76 4.68 -15.99
N MET A 172 13.08 4.83 -14.85
CA MET A 172 11.62 4.93 -14.78
C MET A 172 11.08 6.19 -15.49
N LYS A 173 11.82 7.30 -15.43
CA LYS A 173 11.46 8.53 -16.13
C LYS A 173 11.55 8.34 -17.64
N ASP A 174 12.61 7.70 -18.12
CA ASP A 174 12.86 7.53 -19.56
C ASP A 174 11.92 6.49 -20.19
N ASN A 175 11.59 5.42 -19.46
CA ASN A 175 10.67 4.37 -19.93
C ASN A 175 9.19 4.74 -19.86
N LYS A 176 8.83 5.87 -19.20
CA LYS A 176 7.44 6.29 -19.10
C LYS A 176 6.83 6.71 -20.46
N ALA A 177 7.65 6.94 -21.49
CA ALA A 177 7.22 7.47 -22.78
C ALA A 177 6.21 6.58 -23.55
N PHE A 178 6.26 5.25 -23.42
CA PHE A 178 5.44 4.35 -24.25
C PHE A 178 4.03 4.10 -23.69
N SER A 179 3.89 3.99 -22.36
CA SER A 179 2.59 3.82 -21.69
C SER A 179 1.77 5.11 -21.63
N ILE A 180 2.42 6.28 -21.73
CA ILE A 180 1.75 7.58 -21.60
C ILE A 180 0.86 7.87 -22.81
N LEU A 181 1.19 7.47 -24.04
CA LEU A 181 0.40 7.84 -25.22
C LEU A 181 -1.02 7.24 -25.22
N TYR A 182 -1.16 5.94 -24.95
CA TYR A 182 -2.48 5.30 -24.86
C TYR A 182 -3.28 5.81 -23.66
N MET A 183 -2.64 5.88 -22.48
CA MET A 183 -3.31 6.35 -21.26
C MET A 183 -3.61 7.85 -21.30
N HIS A 184 -2.87 8.67 -22.04
CA HIS A 184 -3.19 10.08 -22.24
C HIS A 184 -4.36 10.27 -23.21
N GLU A 185 -4.56 9.39 -24.18
CA GLU A 185 -5.74 9.46 -25.03
C GLU A 185 -7.01 9.04 -24.28
N ILE A 186 -6.89 8.08 -23.36
CA ILE A 186 -8.02 7.58 -22.54
C ILE A 186 -8.27 8.44 -21.29
N TRP A 187 -7.21 8.98 -20.65
CA TRP A 187 -7.29 9.72 -19.37
C TRP A 187 -6.84 11.18 -19.44
N GLY A 188 -6.37 11.65 -20.59
CA GLY A 188 -5.88 13.01 -20.74
C GLY A 188 -7.01 14.04 -20.88
N PRO A 189 -6.69 15.33 -20.74
CA PRO A 189 -7.66 16.43 -20.85
C PRO A 189 -8.30 16.57 -22.24
N LEU A 190 -7.84 15.78 -23.22
CA LEU A 190 -8.33 15.72 -24.60
C LEU A 190 -9.13 14.45 -24.89
N CYS A 191 -9.43 13.63 -23.87
CA CYS A 191 -10.24 12.43 -24.04
C CYS A 191 -11.62 12.80 -24.63
N LEU A 192 -11.94 12.21 -25.79
CA LEU A 192 -13.18 12.47 -26.52
C LEU A 192 -14.25 11.43 -26.20
N GLU A 193 -13.87 10.24 -25.73
CA GLU A 193 -14.75 9.10 -25.51
C GLU A 193 -14.47 8.45 -24.15
N ASP A 194 -15.45 8.46 -23.25
CA ASP A 194 -15.36 7.86 -21.92
C ASP A 194 -15.87 6.41 -21.84
N ASN A 195 -16.60 5.98 -22.88
CA ASN A 195 -17.14 4.63 -23.01
C ASN A 195 -16.11 3.70 -23.67
N ILE A 196 -15.71 2.66 -22.95
CA ILE A 196 -14.74 1.66 -23.44
C ILE A 196 -15.17 0.99 -24.75
N LEU A 197 -16.48 0.86 -24.99
CA LEU A 197 -17.04 0.22 -26.18
C LEU A 197 -16.84 1.05 -27.46
N LYS A 198 -16.45 2.32 -27.35
CA LYS A 198 -16.22 3.22 -28.49
C LYS A 198 -14.75 3.38 -28.86
N LEU A 199 -13.85 2.59 -28.27
CA LEU A 199 -12.40 2.71 -28.47
C LEU A 199 -11.84 2.07 -29.75
N ALA A 200 -12.69 1.51 -30.62
CA ALA A 200 -12.26 0.82 -31.83
C ALA A 200 -11.30 1.65 -32.71
N GLY A 201 -11.59 2.94 -32.88
CA GLY A 201 -10.73 3.85 -33.63
C GLY A 201 -9.33 3.99 -33.02
N LEU A 202 -9.24 4.13 -31.70
CA LEU A 202 -7.98 4.22 -30.97
C LEU A 202 -7.17 2.93 -31.08
N HIS A 203 -7.83 1.77 -30.98
CA HIS A 203 -7.15 0.46 -31.09
C HIS A 203 -6.54 0.26 -32.48
N LYS A 204 -7.24 0.68 -33.54
CA LYS A 204 -6.75 0.64 -34.92
C LYS A 204 -5.59 1.60 -35.16
N MET A 205 -5.58 2.75 -34.49
CA MET A 205 -4.44 3.68 -34.50
C MET A 205 -3.19 3.08 -33.86
N ILE A 206 -3.33 2.36 -32.74
CA ILE A 206 -2.21 1.67 -32.08
C ILE A 206 -1.65 0.57 -32.96
N GLU A 207 -2.53 -0.25 -33.54
CA GLU A 207 -2.13 -1.28 -34.51
C GLU A 207 -1.34 -0.66 -35.67
N THR A 208 -1.86 0.43 -36.25
CA THR A 208 -1.18 1.16 -37.33
C THR A 208 0.16 1.73 -36.87
N HIS A 209 0.25 2.22 -35.64
CA HIS A 209 1.49 2.76 -35.06
C HIS A 209 2.53 1.66 -34.88
N LEU A 210 2.16 0.51 -34.31
CA LEU A 210 3.03 -0.66 -34.16
C LEU A 210 3.55 -1.14 -35.52
N CYS A 211 2.68 -1.24 -36.53
CA CYS A 211 3.09 -1.57 -37.90
C CYS A 211 4.12 -0.57 -38.46
N LYS A 212 3.93 0.74 -38.25
CA LYS A 212 4.90 1.77 -38.68
C LYS A 212 6.24 1.61 -37.98
N VAL A 213 6.25 1.32 -36.68
CA VAL A 213 7.48 1.10 -35.89
C VAL A 213 8.18 -0.19 -36.30
N ILE A 214 7.45 -1.26 -36.61
CA ILE A 214 8.04 -2.51 -37.14
C ILE A 214 8.74 -2.25 -38.48
N MET A 215 8.11 -1.47 -39.36
CA MET A 215 8.66 -1.15 -40.68
C MET A 215 9.83 -0.17 -40.63
N LYS A 216 9.80 0.77 -39.69
CA LYS A 216 10.81 1.83 -39.51
C LYS A 216 11.08 2.06 -38.02
N PRO A 217 11.80 1.14 -37.35
CA PRO A 217 12.06 1.23 -35.91
C PRO A 217 12.92 2.44 -35.53
N GLU A 218 13.69 2.98 -36.47
CA GLU A 218 14.45 4.22 -36.33
C GLU A 218 13.61 5.47 -36.00
N LEU A 219 12.28 5.43 -36.19
CA LEU A 219 11.40 6.57 -35.89
C LEU A 219 11.12 6.79 -34.40
N LEU A 220 11.36 5.77 -33.55
CA LEU A 220 10.89 5.78 -32.17
C LEU A 220 12.00 6.05 -31.14
N ILE A 221 13.26 5.91 -31.54
CA ILE A 221 14.44 6.07 -30.70
C ILE A 221 15.39 7.01 -31.43
N GLY A 222 16.08 7.90 -30.70
CA GLY A 222 17.22 8.67 -31.22
C GLY A 222 18.37 7.74 -31.59
N TRP A 223 18.18 6.98 -32.67
CA TRP A 223 18.95 5.82 -33.07
C TRP A 223 20.43 6.15 -33.21
N GLU A 224 20.74 7.30 -33.81
CA GLU A 224 22.10 7.80 -33.97
C GLU A 224 22.87 7.89 -32.65
N THR A 225 22.17 8.10 -31.53
CA THR A 225 22.75 8.20 -30.19
C THR A 225 23.13 6.84 -29.59
N TYR A 226 22.41 5.76 -29.91
CA TYR A 226 22.53 4.46 -29.22
C TYR A 226 23.00 3.31 -30.13
N ALA A 227 22.96 3.51 -31.46
CA ALA A 227 23.36 2.52 -32.46
C ALA A 227 24.80 1.99 -32.31
N PRO A 228 25.81 2.80 -31.88
CA PRO A 228 27.18 2.30 -31.73
C PRO A 228 27.33 1.23 -30.64
N ASP A 229 26.57 1.36 -29.55
CA ASP A 229 26.73 0.52 -28.35
C ASP A 229 25.77 -0.69 -28.32
N LEU A 230 24.70 -0.67 -29.12
CA LEU A 230 23.63 -1.67 -29.07
C LEU A 230 23.29 -2.21 -30.49
N PRO A 231 24.16 -3.07 -31.07
CA PRO A 231 24.02 -3.54 -32.45
C PRO A 231 22.74 -4.35 -32.70
N TYR A 232 22.15 -4.94 -31.66
CA TYR A 232 20.92 -5.76 -31.75
C TYR A 232 19.65 -5.00 -31.37
N LEU A 233 19.74 -3.74 -30.94
CA LEU A 233 18.57 -2.97 -30.47
C LEU A 233 17.46 -2.91 -31.53
N LYS A 234 17.82 -2.74 -32.81
CA LYS A 234 16.86 -2.72 -33.92
C LYS A 234 16.12 -4.05 -34.03
N ALA A 235 16.86 -5.16 -34.04
CA ALA A 235 16.27 -6.48 -34.17
C ALA A 235 15.37 -6.81 -32.98
N LEU A 236 15.81 -6.50 -31.76
CA LEU A 236 15.06 -6.74 -30.53
C LEU A 236 13.78 -5.88 -30.47
N LEU A 237 13.86 -4.59 -30.78
CA LEU A 237 12.70 -3.70 -30.82
C LEU A 237 11.68 -4.16 -31.86
N THR A 238 12.14 -4.54 -33.05
CA THR A 238 11.25 -5.07 -34.10
C THR A 238 10.55 -6.35 -33.65
N GLN A 239 11.28 -7.32 -33.08
CA GLN A 239 10.67 -8.56 -32.59
C GLN A 239 9.70 -8.31 -31.42
N PHE A 240 10.05 -7.41 -30.51
CA PHE A 240 9.15 -6.98 -29.45
C PHE A 240 7.86 -6.37 -30.02
N CYS A 241 7.96 -5.46 -30.98
CA CYS A 241 6.79 -4.84 -31.60
C CYS A 241 5.93 -5.84 -32.39
N ILE A 242 6.53 -6.85 -33.04
CA ILE A 242 5.79 -7.95 -33.68
C ILE A 242 4.98 -8.73 -32.63
N GLY A 243 5.62 -9.17 -31.55
CA GLY A 243 4.91 -9.89 -30.48
C GLY A 243 3.84 -9.05 -29.79
N ALA A 244 4.10 -7.75 -29.61
CA ALA A 244 3.13 -6.80 -29.09
C ALA A 244 1.93 -6.62 -30.04
N LEU A 245 2.18 -6.51 -31.35
CA LEU A 245 1.14 -6.40 -32.38
C LEU A 245 0.24 -7.64 -32.41
N GLU A 246 0.82 -8.84 -32.44
CA GLU A 246 0.05 -10.09 -32.41
C GLU A 246 -0.81 -10.22 -31.14
N THR A 247 -0.30 -9.74 -30.00
CA THR A 247 -1.02 -9.75 -28.74
C THR A 247 -2.12 -8.69 -28.73
N TRP A 248 -1.85 -7.51 -29.27
CA TRP A 248 -2.81 -6.43 -29.41
C TRP A 248 -4.00 -6.84 -30.28
N GLN A 249 -3.75 -7.43 -31.46
CA GLN A 249 -4.79 -7.92 -32.35
C GLN A 249 -5.71 -8.96 -31.68
N ARG A 250 -5.14 -9.83 -30.82
CA ARG A 250 -5.92 -10.77 -30.02
C ARG A 250 -6.79 -10.06 -28.99
N PHE A 251 -6.25 -9.05 -28.30
CA PHE A 251 -6.99 -8.31 -27.27
C PHE A 251 -8.04 -7.35 -27.85
N SER A 252 -7.84 -6.83 -29.06
CA SER A 252 -8.79 -5.92 -29.72
C SER A 252 -9.74 -6.62 -30.69
N ALA A 253 -9.73 -7.95 -30.77
CA ALA A 253 -10.54 -8.71 -31.74
C ALA A 253 -12.05 -8.45 -31.62
N GLU A 254 -12.54 -8.13 -30.42
CA GLU A 254 -13.95 -7.79 -30.19
C GLU A 254 -14.38 -6.45 -30.83
N PHE A 255 -13.41 -5.56 -31.07
CA PHE A 255 -13.56 -4.26 -31.73
C PHE A 255 -13.37 -4.30 -33.26
N ALA A 256 -13.12 -5.48 -33.82
CA ALA A 256 -13.03 -5.65 -35.27
C ALA A 256 -14.35 -5.26 -35.96
N ASP A 257 -14.27 -4.89 -37.24
CA ASP A 257 -15.44 -4.45 -38.02
C ASP A 257 -16.53 -5.55 -38.11
N ASP A 258 -16.17 -6.83 -37.95
CA ASP A 258 -17.05 -8.01 -37.87
C ASP A 258 -17.17 -8.60 -36.46
N GLY A 259 -16.57 -7.92 -35.48
CA GLY A 259 -16.47 -8.30 -34.08
C GLY A 259 -17.80 -8.26 -33.32
N ALA A 260 -17.77 -8.69 -32.06
CA ALA A 260 -18.96 -8.73 -31.22
C ALA A 260 -19.55 -7.34 -30.97
N ILE A 261 -18.69 -6.32 -30.78
CA ILE A 261 -19.10 -4.95 -30.48
C ILE A 261 -19.73 -4.28 -31.71
N ALA A 262 -19.20 -4.54 -32.92
CA ALA A 262 -19.72 -4.02 -34.18
C ALA A 262 -21.17 -4.49 -34.50
N LYS A 263 -21.60 -5.61 -33.89
CA LYS A 263 -22.97 -6.15 -34.04
C LYS A 263 -23.98 -5.52 -33.08
N VAL A 264 -23.52 -4.74 -32.11
CA VAL A 264 -24.37 -4.10 -31.11
C VAL A 264 -24.88 -2.77 -31.65
N SER A 265 -26.19 -2.50 -31.50
CA SER A 265 -26.75 -1.20 -31.88
C SER A 265 -26.21 -0.08 -31.00
N GLU A 266 -26.14 1.15 -31.52
CA GLU A 266 -25.71 2.33 -30.75
C GLU A 266 -26.54 2.50 -29.46
N GLU A 267 -27.85 2.27 -29.53
CA GLU A 267 -28.73 2.34 -28.35
C GLU A 267 -28.32 1.35 -27.25
N ASN A 268 -27.87 0.16 -27.62
CA ASN A 268 -27.41 -0.85 -26.66
C ASN A 268 -26.00 -0.55 -26.15
N ILE A 269 -25.13 0.08 -26.95
CA ILE A 269 -23.82 0.56 -26.52
C ILE A 269 -23.97 1.67 -25.46
N GLU A 270 -24.92 2.58 -25.65
CA GLU A 270 -25.24 3.63 -24.67
C GLU A 270 -25.86 3.06 -23.37
N LYS A 271 -26.75 2.06 -23.49
CA LYS A 271 -27.33 1.39 -22.31
C LYS A 271 -26.31 0.54 -21.54
N ALA A 272 -25.32 -0.02 -22.24
CA ALA A 272 -24.23 -0.79 -21.66
C ALA A 272 -22.98 0.09 -21.44
N TRP A 273 -23.18 1.35 -21.09
CA TRP A 273 -22.08 2.26 -20.78
C TRP A 273 -21.14 1.66 -19.74
N MET A 274 -19.86 1.59 -20.08
CA MET A 274 -18.80 1.06 -19.23
C MET A 274 -17.65 2.04 -19.20
N GLU A 275 -17.21 2.36 -17.98
CA GLU A 275 -16.07 3.25 -17.79
C GLU A 275 -14.83 2.66 -18.46
N SER A 276 -14.03 3.49 -19.12
CA SER A 276 -12.79 3.07 -19.79
C SER A 276 -11.71 2.52 -18.86
N THR A 277 -11.95 2.51 -17.54
CA THR A 277 -11.05 1.96 -16.54
C THR A 277 -11.34 0.48 -16.27
N ASN A 278 -10.30 -0.33 -16.42
CA ASN A 278 -10.38 -1.77 -16.17
C ASN A 278 -10.67 -2.08 -14.69
N ASP A 279 -10.18 -1.27 -13.76
CA ASP A 279 -10.33 -1.52 -12.31
C ASP A 279 -11.78 -1.49 -11.83
N THR A 280 -12.62 -0.60 -12.37
CA THR A 280 -14.03 -0.53 -12.01
C THR A 280 -14.81 -1.72 -12.61
N ASN A 281 -14.52 -2.09 -13.86
CA ASN A 281 -15.25 -3.14 -14.59
C ASN A 281 -14.81 -4.57 -14.21
N GLU A 282 -13.51 -4.82 -14.01
CA GLU A 282 -13.00 -6.09 -13.49
C GLU A 282 -13.48 -6.33 -12.06
N SER A 283 -13.69 -5.25 -11.28
CA SER A 283 -14.14 -5.41 -9.91
C SER A 283 -15.53 -6.03 -9.83
N ALA A 284 -16.50 -5.63 -10.65
CA ALA A 284 -17.88 -6.12 -10.48
C ALA A 284 -18.01 -7.62 -10.83
N PHE A 285 -17.51 -8.02 -12.00
CA PHE A 285 -17.57 -9.42 -12.42
C PHE A 285 -16.55 -10.29 -11.66
N GLY A 286 -15.37 -9.75 -11.36
CA GLY A 286 -14.38 -10.40 -10.51
C GLY A 286 -14.91 -10.65 -9.09
N ILE A 287 -15.54 -9.66 -8.47
CA ILE A 287 -16.19 -9.78 -7.16
C ILE A 287 -17.33 -10.80 -7.23
N LEU A 288 -18.18 -10.76 -8.26
CA LEU A 288 -19.23 -11.75 -8.46
C LEU A 288 -18.64 -13.17 -8.50
N ARG A 289 -17.63 -13.39 -9.34
CA ARG A 289 -17.02 -14.71 -9.54
C ARG A 289 -16.29 -15.21 -8.30
N HIS A 290 -15.56 -14.34 -7.60
CA HIS A 290 -14.90 -14.67 -6.34
C HIS A 290 -15.91 -14.97 -5.23
N THR A 291 -16.98 -14.18 -5.12
CA THR A 291 -17.99 -14.34 -4.07
C THR A 291 -18.83 -15.58 -4.30
N MET A 292 -19.21 -15.90 -5.54
CA MET A 292 -19.91 -17.14 -5.87
C MET A 292 -19.04 -18.39 -5.63
N ARG A 293 -17.71 -18.29 -5.81
CA ARG A 293 -16.80 -19.40 -5.46
C ARG A 293 -16.67 -19.58 -3.95
N ALA A 294 -16.59 -18.49 -3.19
CA ALA A 294 -16.46 -18.53 -1.74
C ALA A 294 -17.79 -18.86 -1.03
N ASN A 295 -18.91 -18.46 -1.63
CA ASN A 295 -20.26 -18.68 -1.12
C ASN A 295 -21.20 -19.07 -2.26
N PRO A 296 -21.20 -20.34 -2.69
CA PRO A 296 -21.99 -20.81 -3.83
C PRO A 296 -23.50 -20.63 -3.68
N SER A 297 -23.99 -20.52 -2.44
CA SER A 297 -25.40 -20.29 -2.12
C SER A 297 -25.84 -18.82 -2.18
N ILE A 298 -24.92 -17.88 -2.40
CA ILE A 298 -25.28 -16.45 -2.44
C ILE A 298 -26.16 -16.16 -3.67
N SER A 299 -27.31 -15.53 -3.43
CA SER A 299 -28.20 -15.10 -4.52
C SER A 299 -27.72 -13.78 -5.14
N LEU A 300 -28.01 -13.59 -6.44
CA LEU A 300 -27.67 -12.33 -7.14
C LEU A 300 -28.22 -11.08 -6.43
N PRO A 301 -29.48 -11.07 -5.94
CA PRO A 301 -30.01 -9.93 -5.17
C PRO A 301 -29.25 -9.64 -3.88
N GLN A 302 -28.84 -10.68 -3.15
CA GLN A 302 -28.02 -10.51 -1.93
C GLN A 302 -26.64 -9.95 -2.25
N LEU A 303 -26.00 -10.43 -3.31
CA LEU A 303 -24.71 -9.92 -3.75
C LEU A 303 -24.81 -8.44 -4.17
N ASN A 304 -25.84 -8.09 -4.95
CA ASN A 304 -26.11 -6.71 -5.35
C ASN A 304 -26.38 -5.81 -4.13
N ALA A 305 -27.17 -6.27 -3.16
CA ALA A 305 -27.43 -5.53 -1.93
C ALA A 305 -26.14 -5.28 -1.12
N GLN A 306 -25.26 -6.27 -1.00
CA GLN A 306 -23.97 -6.11 -0.31
C GLN A 306 -23.04 -5.14 -1.04
N GLN A 307 -23.03 -5.19 -2.38
CA GLN A 307 -22.18 -4.29 -3.17
C GLN A 307 -22.70 -2.86 -3.12
N MET A 308 -24.02 -2.65 -3.22
CA MET A 308 -24.64 -1.34 -3.02
C MET A 308 -24.39 -0.78 -1.63
N TYR A 309 -24.50 -1.61 -0.58
CA TYR A 309 -24.22 -1.20 0.81
C TYR A 309 -22.78 -0.68 0.98
N LYS A 310 -21.81 -1.30 0.28
CA LYS A 310 -20.41 -0.83 0.24
C LYS A 310 -20.24 0.43 -0.60
N GLN A 311 -20.75 0.45 -1.83
CA GLN A 311 -20.59 1.57 -2.76
C GLN A 311 -21.24 2.85 -2.24
N ASN A 312 -22.42 2.74 -1.62
CA ASN A 312 -23.12 3.88 -1.04
C ASN A 312 -22.51 4.34 0.29
N GLY A 313 -21.44 3.69 0.78
CA GLY A 313 -20.84 4.01 2.08
C GLY A 313 -21.83 3.88 3.23
N THR A 314 -22.79 2.96 3.14
CA THR A 314 -23.95 2.90 4.03
C THR A 314 -23.55 2.70 5.50
N THR A 315 -22.42 2.02 5.76
CA THR A 315 -21.85 1.90 7.12
C THR A 315 -21.46 3.25 7.71
N GLY A 316 -20.86 4.12 6.92
CA GLY A 316 -20.48 5.48 7.34
C GLY A 316 -21.71 6.35 7.60
N TYR A 317 -22.74 6.23 6.76
CA TYR A 317 -24.03 6.87 6.97
C TYR A 317 -24.71 6.40 8.26
N GLN A 318 -24.82 5.08 8.47
CA GLN A 318 -25.41 4.50 9.68
C GLN A 318 -24.65 4.89 10.95
N SER A 319 -23.32 5.00 10.88
CA SER A 319 -22.48 5.43 12.01
C SER A 319 -22.62 6.92 12.35
N ALA A 320 -23.06 7.73 11.38
CA ALA A 320 -23.31 9.16 11.57
C ALA A 320 -24.73 9.46 12.08
N LEU A 321 -25.63 8.49 12.04
CA LEU A 321 -26.99 8.63 12.59
C LEU A 321 -26.98 8.52 14.11
N ASN A 322 -27.77 9.35 14.77
CA ASN A 322 -27.93 9.28 16.22
C ASN A 322 -28.85 8.10 16.62
N PRO A 323 -28.84 7.66 17.89
CA PRO A 323 -29.56 6.45 18.33
C PRO A 323 -31.09 6.49 18.11
N ALA A 324 -31.68 7.68 17.99
CA ALA A 324 -33.09 7.85 17.68
C ALA A 324 -33.39 7.61 16.19
N GLN A 325 -32.50 8.05 15.30
CA GLN A 325 -32.60 7.85 13.85
C GLN A 325 -32.29 6.41 13.43
N GLN A 326 -31.41 5.71 14.15
CA GLN A 326 -31.10 4.30 13.89
C GLN A 326 -32.28 3.34 14.16
N LYS A 327 -33.28 3.74 14.96
CA LYS A 327 -34.45 2.90 15.27
C LYS A 327 -35.56 2.93 14.22
N VAL A 328 -35.44 3.79 13.21
CA VAL A 328 -36.49 4.05 12.20
C VAL A 328 -36.16 3.40 10.84
N ILE A 329 -34.97 2.81 10.69
CA ILE A 329 -34.46 2.16 9.48
C ILE A 329 -34.35 0.66 9.73
#